data_AF-A0A8S3ACB2-F1
#
_entry.id   AF-A0A8S3ACB2-F1
#
_cell.length_a   1.000
_cell.length_b   1.000
_cell.length_c   1.000
_cell.angle_alpha   90.00
_cell.angle_beta   90.00
_cell.angle_gamma   90.00
#
_symmetry.space_group_name_H-M   'P 1'
#
loop_
_entity.id
_entity.type
_entity.pdbx_description
1 polymer ?
#
loop_
_entity_poly.entity_id
_entity_poly.type
_entity_poly.pdbx_seq_one_letter_code
_entity_poly.pdbx_strand_id
1 'polypeptide(L)'
;LIIGSFLQLTINFPFIMAYYHRGKVIPASSSFCLWWNWWEYSINGLLLFVMAWGSVERHILIFHRAALVTRRNQLLFHILPMAIACFYPGIFYFTVMILNTCTNQWNYDAIFCQIPCYLATQPALATYDFIENVAFPVFAIAIANGSLIFRIVWQKRRHQIGWRRQYKLTRQLVLVAVVYMAFWFPLTINGLITTFAPTSILISIQVNYFFFLVFMVPSLLPFTLLACLSNFTKTIFKKQPRFIVPIP
;
A
#
# COMPACT_ATOMS: atom_id res chain seq x y z
N LEU A 1 3.70 -1.97 6.82
CA LEU A 1 3.33 -0.60 6.37
C LEU A 1 4.46 0.39 6.56
N ILE A 2 4.75 0.89 7.78
CA ILE A 2 5.78 1.94 7.99
C ILE A 2 7.14 1.57 7.38
N ILE A 3 7.65 0.36 7.66
CA ILE A 3 8.93 -0.10 7.13
C ILE A 3 8.90 -0.16 5.60
N GLY A 4 7.84 -0.75 5.01
CA GLY A 4 7.67 -0.79 3.56
C GLY A 4 7.59 0.60 2.93
N SER A 5 6.86 1.53 3.55
CA SER A 5 6.76 2.92 3.09
C SER A 5 8.09 3.66 3.21
N PHE A 6 8.84 3.42 4.28
CA PHE A 6 10.18 3.97 4.45
C PHE A 6 11.14 3.46 3.38
N LEU A 7 11.13 2.15 3.10
CA LEU A 7 11.93 1.55 2.03
C LEU A 7 11.53 2.11 0.66
N GLN A 8 10.22 2.24 0.38
CA GLN A 8 9.70 2.85 -0.84
C GLN A 8 10.23 4.29 -1.02
N LEU A 9 10.14 5.11 0.02
CA LEU A 9 10.58 6.50 -0.02
C LEU A 9 12.10 6.62 -0.13
N THR A 10 12.85 5.73 0.52
CA THR A 10 14.33 5.82 0.54
C THR A 10 14.95 5.28 -0.74
N ILE A 11 14.35 4.27 -1.36
CA ILE A 11 14.95 3.57 -2.50
C ILE A 11 14.32 4.06 -3.82
N ASN A 12 12.99 4.06 -3.95
CA ASN A 12 12.35 4.39 -5.22
C ASN A 12 12.28 5.89 -5.49
N PHE A 13 12.01 6.69 -4.47
CA PHE A 13 11.82 8.13 -4.65
C PHE A 13 13.04 8.85 -5.24
N PRO A 14 14.29 8.57 -4.80
CA PRO A 14 15.48 9.15 -5.42
C PRO A 14 15.63 8.83 -6.91
N PHE A 15 15.30 7.61 -7.33
CA PHE A 15 15.39 7.22 -8.75
C PHE A 15 14.33 7.93 -9.60
N ILE A 16 13.10 8.06 -9.08
CA ILE A 16 12.04 8.82 -9.74
C ILE A 16 12.43 10.29 -9.86
N MET A 17 12.94 10.90 -8.78
CA MET A 17 13.40 12.29 -8.80
C MET A 17 14.59 12.51 -9.74
N ALA A 18 15.54 11.57 -9.77
CA ALA A 18 16.67 11.62 -10.70
C ALA A 18 16.21 11.51 -12.16
N TYR A 19 15.23 10.65 -12.45
CA TYR A 19 14.59 10.56 -13.76
C TYR A 19 13.93 11.89 -14.15
N TYR A 20 13.12 12.49 -13.28
CA TYR A 20 12.47 13.79 -13.57
C TYR A 20 13.47 14.92 -13.79
N HIS A 21 14.59 14.91 -13.08
CA HIS A 21 15.63 15.91 -13.26
C HIS A 21 16.39 15.73 -14.59
N ARG A 22 16.63 14.49 -15.03
CA ARG A 22 17.52 14.20 -16.17
C ARG A 22 16.78 13.81 -17.46
N GLY A 23 15.49 13.49 -17.37
CA GLY A 23 14.69 12.94 -18.46
C GLY A 23 15.05 11.51 -18.87
N LYS A 24 15.98 10.85 -18.16
CA LYS A 24 16.50 9.51 -18.48
C LYS A 24 16.81 8.70 -17.24
N VAL A 25 16.65 7.38 -17.33
CA VAL A 25 16.98 6.43 -16.28
C VAL A 25 18.49 6.20 -16.22
N ILE A 26 19.08 6.30 -15.02
CA ILE A 26 20.51 6.08 -14.78
C ILE A 26 20.69 5.18 -13.56
N PRO A 27 21.42 4.06 -13.68
CA PRO A 27 22.12 3.59 -14.89
C PRO A 27 21.18 3.05 -15.97
N ALA A 28 21.50 3.34 -17.24
CA ALA A 28 20.76 2.83 -18.40
C ALA A 28 21.20 1.38 -18.70
N SER A 29 20.77 0.43 -17.86
CA SER A 29 21.06 -0.98 -18.04
C SER A 29 19.83 -1.85 -17.82
N SER A 30 19.73 -2.93 -18.59
CA SER A 30 18.62 -3.89 -18.49
C SER A 30 18.49 -4.48 -17.08
N SER A 31 19.61 -4.78 -16.43
CA SER A 31 19.62 -5.34 -15.07
C SER A 31 19.08 -4.35 -14.04
N PHE A 32 19.41 -3.05 -14.17
CA PHE A 32 18.88 -2.02 -13.30
C PHE A 32 17.38 -1.85 -13.48
N CYS A 33 16.90 -1.79 -14.73
CA CYS A 33 15.49 -1.67 -15.05
C CYS A 33 14.66 -2.86 -14.55
N LEU A 34 15.18 -4.08 -14.71
CA LEU A 34 14.55 -5.29 -14.21
C LEU A 34 14.45 -5.28 -12.68
N TRP A 35 15.55 -4.95 -12.00
CA TRP A 35 15.59 -4.84 -10.54
C TRP A 35 14.63 -3.75 -10.04
N TRP A 36 14.63 -2.58 -10.68
CA TRP A 36 13.81 -1.45 -10.27
C TRP A 36 12.33 -1.75 -10.42
N ASN A 37 11.91 -2.34 -11.55
CA ASN A 37 10.53 -2.81 -11.72
C ASN A 37 10.18 -3.86 -10.67
N TRP A 38 10.99 -4.91 -10.52
CA TRP A 38 10.70 -5.96 -9.54
C TRP A 38 10.52 -5.37 -8.12
N TRP A 39 11.41 -4.47 -7.71
CA TRP A 39 11.36 -3.81 -6.42
C TRP A 39 10.09 -2.95 -6.24
N GLU A 40 9.78 -2.12 -7.23
CA GLU A 40 8.62 -1.23 -7.24
C GLU A 40 7.29 -2.00 -7.13
N TYR A 41 7.08 -3.00 -7.99
CA TYR A 41 5.86 -3.80 -7.99
C TYR A 41 5.76 -4.64 -6.70
N SER A 42 6.87 -5.22 -6.23
CA SER A 42 6.89 -6.02 -5.00
C SER A 42 6.54 -5.21 -3.76
N ILE A 43 7.09 -4.01 -3.60
CA ILE A 43 6.79 -3.17 -2.44
C ILE A 43 5.37 -2.63 -2.49
N ASN A 44 4.89 -2.18 -3.65
CA ASN A 44 3.51 -1.72 -3.77
C ASN A 44 2.52 -2.83 -3.45
N GLY A 45 2.73 -4.02 -4.02
CA GLY A 45 1.94 -5.20 -3.69
C GLY A 45 1.98 -5.52 -2.20
N LEU A 46 3.18 -5.58 -1.60
CA LEU A 46 3.35 -5.83 -0.16
C LEU A 46 2.57 -4.81 0.67
N LEU A 47 2.69 -3.52 0.36
CA LEU A 47 1.99 -2.46 1.09
C LEU A 47 0.46 -2.62 0.98
N LEU A 48 -0.04 -2.96 -0.20
CA LEU A 48 -1.46 -3.14 -0.47
C LEU A 48 -2.02 -4.38 0.24
N PHE A 49 -1.35 -5.53 0.13
CA PHE A 49 -1.74 -6.76 0.81
C PHE A 49 -1.65 -6.66 2.33
N VAL A 50 -0.58 -6.06 2.87
CA VAL A 50 -0.46 -5.82 4.32
C VAL A 50 -1.55 -4.87 4.81
N MET A 51 -1.94 -3.87 4.03
CA MET A 51 -3.05 -2.97 4.38
C MET A 51 -4.41 -3.68 4.33
N ALA A 52 -4.64 -4.52 3.30
CA ALA A 52 -5.83 -5.35 3.17
C ALA A 52 -5.97 -6.32 4.34
N TRP A 53 -4.94 -7.12 4.59
CA TRP A 53 -4.93 -8.06 5.71
C TRP A 53 -5.04 -7.35 7.06
N GLY A 54 -4.27 -6.28 7.28
CA GLY A 54 -4.35 -5.50 8.50
C GLY A 54 -5.74 -4.88 8.75
N SER A 55 -6.54 -4.66 7.70
CA SER A 55 -7.93 -4.22 7.82
C SER A 55 -8.85 -5.35 8.27
N VAL A 56 -8.69 -6.55 7.72
CA VAL A 56 -9.44 -7.76 8.11
C VAL A 56 -9.07 -8.20 9.53
N GLU A 57 -7.78 -8.24 9.84
CA GLU A 57 -7.25 -8.64 11.14
C GLU A 57 -7.82 -7.77 12.28
N ARG A 58 -7.96 -6.46 12.07
CA ARG A 58 -8.59 -5.58 13.06
C ARG A 58 -10.06 -5.90 13.30
N HIS A 59 -10.77 -6.32 12.26
CA HIS A 59 -12.14 -6.78 12.41
C HIS A 59 -12.19 -8.02 13.32
N ILE A 60 -11.28 -8.97 13.12
CA ILE A 60 -11.15 -10.18 13.95
C ILE A 60 -10.79 -9.79 15.40
N LEU A 61 -9.80 -8.93 15.61
CA LEU A 61 -9.35 -8.49 16.93
C LEU A 61 -10.45 -7.80 17.76
N ILE A 62 -11.31 -7.00 17.11
CA ILE A 62 -12.35 -6.22 17.79
C ILE A 62 -13.57 -7.09 18.10
N PHE A 63 -14.05 -7.88 17.14
CA PHE A 63 -15.32 -8.61 17.27
C PHE A 63 -15.15 -10.07 17.68
N HIS A 64 -13.99 -10.67 17.43
CA HIS A 64 -13.73 -12.09 17.62
C HIS A 64 -12.48 -12.31 18.49
N ARG A 65 -12.32 -11.51 19.56
CA ARG A 65 -11.15 -11.62 20.45
C ARG A 65 -10.92 -13.03 21.00
N ALA A 66 -11.99 -13.77 21.25
CA ALA A 66 -11.91 -15.17 21.69
C ALA A 66 -11.20 -16.09 20.67
N ALA A 67 -11.30 -15.77 19.37
CA ALA A 67 -10.62 -16.53 18.33
C ALA A 67 -9.10 -16.45 18.48
N LEU A 68 -8.53 -15.36 19.02
CA LEU A 68 -7.09 -15.15 19.12
C LEU A 68 -6.48 -15.54 20.48
N VAL A 69 -7.23 -16.26 21.32
CA VAL A 69 -6.73 -16.66 22.65
C VAL A 69 -5.74 -17.81 22.56
N THR A 70 -5.96 -18.78 21.66
CA THR A 70 -5.10 -19.96 21.54
C THR A 70 -3.94 -19.72 20.59
N ARG A 71 -2.76 -20.30 20.89
CA ARG A 71 -1.56 -20.17 20.03
C ARG A 71 -1.81 -20.66 18.60
N ARG A 72 -2.56 -21.76 18.44
CA ARG A 72 -2.89 -22.30 17.11
C ARG A 72 -3.71 -21.31 16.28
N ASN A 73 -4.69 -20.65 16.90
CA ASN A 73 -5.50 -19.66 16.20
C ASN A 73 -4.75 -18.36 15.95
N GLN A 74 -3.83 -17.95 16.84
CA GLN A 74 -2.93 -16.83 16.57
C GLN A 74 -2.03 -17.11 15.36
N LEU A 75 -1.51 -18.33 15.23
CA LEU A 75 -0.74 -18.71 14.05
C LEU A 75 -1.59 -18.60 12.78
N LEU A 76 -2.82 -19.11 12.81
CA LEU A 76 -3.69 -19.20 11.63
C LEU A 76 -4.34 -17.87 11.23
N PHE A 77 -4.77 -17.05 12.19
CA PHE A 77 -5.52 -15.80 11.93
C PHE A 77 -4.69 -14.52 12.09
N HIS A 78 -3.41 -14.61 12.42
CA HIS A 78 -2.55 -13.44 12.55
C HIS A 78 -1.22 -13.64 11.81
N ILE A 79 -0.43 -14.63 12.22
CA ILE A 79 0.95 -14.78 11.73
C ILE A 79 0.99 -15.28 10.28
N LEU A 80 0.29 -16.36 9.97
CA LEU A 80 0.34 -16.99 8.65
C LEU A 80 -0.15 -16.07 7.53
N PRO A 81 -1.32 -15.42 7.62
CA PRO A 81 -1.79 -14.58 6.53
C PRO A 81 -0.98 -13.29 6.39
N MET A 82 -0.44 -12.75 7.50
CA MET A 82 0.49 -11.62 7.44
C MET A 82 1.81 -12.02 6.75
N ALA A 83 2.35 -13.21 7.04
CA ALA A 83 3.53 -13.73 6.34
C ALA A 83 3.25 -13.90 4.84
N ILE A 84 2.10 -14.47 4.47
CA ILE A 84 1.68 -14.60 3.07
C ILE A 84 1.59 -13.21 2.42
N ALA A 85 0.91 -12.25 3.04
CA ALA A 85 0.80 -10.88 2.54
C ALA A 85 2.15 -10.17 2.33
N CYS A 86 3.16 -10.51 3.14
CA CYS A 86 4.51 -9.96 3.00
C CYS A 86 5.32 -10.63 1.88
N PHE A 87 5.26 -11.96 1.74
CA PHE A 87 6.14 -12.68 0.81
C PHE A 87 5.52 -12.92 -0.57
N TYR A 88 4.20 -13.05 -0.66
CA TYR A 88 3.49 -13.38 -1.90
C TYR A 88 3.81 -12.40 -3.04
N PRO A 89 3.69 -11.06 -2.87
CA PRO A 89 3.97 -10.14 -3.97
C PRO A 89 5.41 -10.24 -4.47
N GLY A 90 6.38 -10.35 -3.56
CA GLY A 90 7.79 -10.49 -3.91
C GLY A 90 8.08 -11.74 -4.72
N ILE A 91 7.51 -12.89 -4.32
CA ILE A 91 7.65 -14.17 -5.03
C ILE A 91 6.96 -14.09 -6.40
N PHE A 92 5.73 -13.58 -6.45
CA PHE A 92 4.96 -13.46 -7.68
C PHE A 92 5.73 -12.62 -8.72
N TYR A 93 6.12 -11.39 -8.38
CA TYR A 93 6.83 -10.51 -9.32
C TYR A 93 8.22 -11.04 -9.67
N PHE A 94 8.91 -11.73 -8.76
CA PHE A 94 10.16 -12.42 -9.10
C PHE A 94 9.92 -13.47 -10.19
N THR A 95 8.91 -14.32 -10.02
CA THR A 95 8.58 -15.37 -11.00
C THR A 95 8.19 -14.78 -12.35
N VAL A 96 7.27 -13.80 -12.39
CA VAL A 96 6.76 -13.28 -13.67
C VAL A 96 7.74 -12.37 -14.41
N MET A 97 8.68 -11.73 -13.71
CA MET A 97 9.66 -10.85 -14.35
C MET A 97 10.98 -11.54 -14.68
N ILE A 98 11.47 -12.45 -13.83
CA ILE A 98 12.81 -13.04 -13.97
C ILE A 98 12.76 -14.44 -14.59
N LEU A 99 11.75 -15.25 -14.26
CA LEU A 99 11.66 -16.64 -14.75
C LEU A 99 10.80 -16.78 -16.01
N ASN A 100 10.04 -15.75 -16.38
CA ASN A 100 9.24 -15.75 -17.59
C ASN A 100 10.12 -15.62 -18.84
N THR A 101 9.78 -16.31 -19.91
CA THR A 101 10.56 -16.38 -21.15
C THR A 101 10.47 -15.11 -22.01
N CYS A 102 9.67 -14.14 -21.58
CA CYS A 102 9.45 -12.90 -22.31
C CYS A 102 10.69 -12.00 -22.27
N THR A 103 11.12 -11.52 -23.45
CA THR A 103 12.26 -10.61 -23.58
C THR A 103 11.81 -9.17 -23.38
N ASN A 104 12.34 -8.51 -22.35
CA ASN A 104 12.04 -7.11 -22.09
C ASN A 104 12.74 -6.18 -23.08
N GLN A 105 11.97 -5.26 -23.68
CA GLN A 105 12.49 -4.13 -24.45
C GLN A 105 12.41 -2.88 -23.57
N TRP A 106 13.54 -2.48 -22.98
CA TRP A 106 13.59 -1.35 -22.07
C TRP A 106 13.71 -0.03 -22.83
N ASN A 107 12.89 0.95 -22.43
CA ASN A 107 13.04 2.33 -22.87
C ASN A 107 13.55 3.17 -21.70
N TYR A 108 14.82 3.53 -21.76
CA TYR A 108 15.48 4.32 -20.71
C TYR A 108 15.03 5.78 -20.64
N ASP A 109 14.28 6.26 -21.64
CA ASP A 109 13.67 7.59 -21.64
C ASP A 109 12.28 7.58 -21.00
N ALA A 110 11.75 6.40 -20.64
CA ALA A 110 10.48 6.24 -19.94
C ALA A 110 10.69 5.97 -18.44
N ILE A 111 9.75 6.45 -17.61
CA ILE A 111 9.73 6.12 -16.18
C ILE A 111 9.60 4.60 -15.99
N PHE A 112 10.27 4.07 -14.97
CA PHE A 112 10.39 2.62 -14.72
C PHE A 112 10.94 1.84 -15.91
N CYS A 113 11.69 2.49 -16.81
CA CYS A 113 12.22 1.87 -18.01
C CYS A 113 11.18 1.26 -18.97
N GLN A 114 9.92 1.72 -18.92
CA GLN A 114 8.75 1.12 -19.59
C GLN A 114 8.12 -0.06 -18.83
N ILE A 115 6.87 -0.34 -19.20
CA ILE A 115 6.07 -1.45 -18.68
C ILE A 115 6.79 -2.80 -18.94
N PRO A 116 6.90 -3.68 -17.92
CA PRO A 116 7.42 -5.04 -18.08
C PRO A 116 6.74 -5.81 -19.20
N CYS A 117 7.50 -6.63 -19.93
CA CYS A 117 7.01 -7.24 -21.17
C CYS A 117 5.86 -8.23 -20.96
N TYR A 118 5.77 -8.89 -19.78
CA TYR A 118 4.67 -9.81 -19.48
C TYR A 118 3.31 -9.09 -19.46
N LEU A 119 3.28 -7.82 -19.06
CA LEU A 119 2.06 -7.00 -19.07
C LEU A 119 1.61 -6.63 -20.49
N ALA A 120 2.56 -6.52 -21.44
CA ALA A 120 2.28 -6.17 -22.82
C ALA A 120 1.97 -7.37 -23.72
N THR A 121 2.64 -8.50 -23.49
CA THR A 121 2.62 -9.67 -24.39
C THR A 121 1.72 -10.81 -23.91
N GLN A 122 1.42 -10.88 -22.61
CA GLN A 122 0.66 -11.98 -22.01
C GLN A 122 -0.59 -11.42 -21.33
N PRO A 123 -1.69 -11.16 -22.07
CA PRO A 123 -2.87 -10.47 -21.55
C PRO A 123 -3.55 -11.21 -20.40
N ALA A 124 -3.50 -12.55 -20.40
CA ALA A 124 -4.03 -13.35 -19.30
C ALA A 124 -3.26 -13.11 -17.99
N LEU A 125 -1.93 -13.05 -18.06
CA LEU A 125 -1.09 -12.79 -16.89
C LEU A 125 -1.20 -11.34 -16.42
N ALA A 126 -1.31 -10.39 -17.36
CA ALA A 126 -1.57 -8.99 -17.06
C ALA A 126 -2.91 -8.77 -16.36
N THR A 127 -3.95 -9.46 -16.85
CA THR A 127 -5.29 -9.42 -16.25
C THR A 127 -5.28 -10.04 -14.85
N TYR A 128 -4.61 -11.19 -14.70
CA TYR A 128 -4.43 -11.83 -13.41
C TYR A 128 -3.70 -10.92 -12.42
N ASP A 129 -2.58 -10.33 -12.83
CA ASP A 129 -1.81 -9.41 -12.00
C ASP A 129 -2.67 -8.24 -11.52
N PHE A 130 -3.39 -7.60 -12.45
CA PHE A 130 -4.24 -6.48 -12.09
C PHE A 130 -5.40 -6.88 -11.17
N ILE A 131 -6.11 -7.98 -11.46
CA ILE A 131 -7.27 -8.40 -10.65
C ILE A 131 -6.83 -8.86 -9.26
N GLU A 132 -5.85 -9.76 -9.17
CA GLU A 132 -5.46 -10.38 -7.90
C GLU A 132 -4.53 -9.50 -7.07
N ASN A 133 -3.52 -8.86 -7.70
CA ASN A 133 -2.53 -8.09 -6.96
C ASN A 133 -2.94 -6.63 -6.70
N VAL A 134 -3.92 -6.11 -7.44
CA VAL A 134 -4.36 -4.71 -7.29
C VAL A 134 -5.83 -4.61 -6.92
N ALA A 135 -6.75 -5.13 -7.74
CA ALA A 135 -8.18 -4.91 -7.52
C ALA A 135 -8.68 -5.61 -6.25
N PHE A 136 -8.38 -6.90 -6.10
CA PHE A 136 -8.78 -7.70 -4.95
C PHE A 136 -8.39 -7.08 -3.61
N PRO A 137 -7.12 -6.72 -3.33
CA PRO A 137 -6.76 -6.13 -2.04
C PRO A 137 -7.39 -4.74 -1.85
N VAL A 138 -7.58 -3.93 -2.89
CA VAL A 138 -8.29 -2.64 -2.77
C VAL A 138 -9.74 -2.83 -2.36
N PHE A 139 -10.48 -3.75 -2.99
CA PHE A 139 -11.85 -4.06 -2.58
C PHE A 139 -11.90 -4.70 -1.19
N ALA A 140 -10.93 -5.56 -0.84
CA ALA A 140 -10.83 -6.11 0.51
C ALA A 140 -10.64 -5.01 1.57
N ILE A 141 -9.78 -4.00 1.31
CA ILE A 141 -9.63 -2.82 2.17
C ILE A 141 -10.98 -2.09 2.29
N ALA A 142 -11.67 -1.83 1.17
CA ALA A 142 -12.94 -1.12 1.14
C ALA A 142 -14.01 -1.83 1.99
N ILE A 143 -14.19 -3.14 1.76
CA ILE A 143 -15.20 -3.97 2.44
C ILE A 143 -14.86 -4.13 3.92
N ALA A 144 -13.59 -4.41 4.25
CA ALA A 144 -13.17 -4.57 5.65
C ALA A 144 -13.35 -3.28 6.45
N ASN A 145 -12.96 -2.12 5.89
CA ASN A 145 -13.12 -0.84 6.58
C ASN A 145 -14.57 -0.36 6.61
N GLY A 146 -15.34 -0.56 5.54
CA GLY A 146 -16.77 -0.26 5.50
C GLY A 146 -17.56 -1.06 6.53
N SER A 147 -17.31 -2.38 6.60
CA SER A 147 -17.95 -3.26 7.60
C SER A 147 -17.54 -2.91 9.03
N LEU A 148 -16.28 -2.51 9.25
CA LEU A 148 -15.79 -2.06 10.54
C LEU A 148 -16.50 -0.78 11.00
N ILE A 149 -16.61 0.23 10.12
CA ILE A 149 -17.32 1.49 10.41
C ILE A 149 -18.79 1.21 10.71
N PHE A 150 -19.46 0.42 9.87
CA PHE A 150 -20.87 0.06 10.05
C PHE A 150 -21.11 -0.58 11.42
N ARG A 151 -20.31 -1.59 11.79
CA ARG A 151 -20.45 -2.28 13.09
C ARG A 151 -20.14 -1.37 14.27
N ILE A 152 -19.18 -0.47 14.15
CA ILE A 152 -18.83 0.49 15.20
C ILE A 152 -19.98 1.47 15.44
N VAL A 153 -20.59 2.00 14.38
CA VAL A 153 -21.79 2.85 14.49
C VAL A 153 -22.95 2.08 15.12
N TRP A 154 -23.13 0.81 14.75
CA TRP A 154 -24.16 -0.05 15.32
C TRP A 154 -23.95 -0.34 16.82
N GLN A 155 -22.72 -0.68 17.23
CA GLN A 155 -22.39 -0.94 18.63
C GLN A 155 -22.50 0.30 19.51
N LYS A 156 -22.20 1.50 18.97
CA LYS A 156 -22.39 2.76 19.68
C LYS A 156 -23.85 2.95 20.11
N ARG A 157 -24.81 2.56 19.25
CA ARG A 157 -26.25 2.61 19.59
C ARG A 157 -26.62 1.64 20.72
N ARG A 158 -25.85 0.56 20.93
CA ARG A 158 -26.09 -0.48 21.94
C ARG A 158 -25.30 -0.30 23.26
N HIS A 159 -24.72 0.87 23.53
CA HIS A 159 -24.12 1.25 24.84
C HIS A 159 -23.14 0.23 25.46
N GLN A 160 -22.23 -0.35 24.67
CA GLN A 160 -21.21 -1.28 25.19
C GLN A 160 -20.03 -0.55 25.87
N ILE A 161 -19.70 -0.96 27.10
CA ILE A 161 -18.64 -0.40 27.96
C ILE A 161 -17.26 -0.88 27.44
N GLY A 162 -16.38 0.05 27.07
CA GLY A 162 -15.04 -0.25 26.49
C GLY A 162 -14.67 0.60 25.26
N TRP A 163 -15.63 1.39 24.76
CA TRP A 163 -15.57 2.19 23.52
C TRP A 163 -14.31 3.04 23.34
N ARG A 164 -13.87 3.78 24.37
CA ARG A 164 -12.83 4.83 24.22
C ARG A 164 -11.47 4.29 23.75
N ARG A 165 -11.08 3.06 24.14
CA ARG A 165 -9.79 2.47 23.74
C ARG A 165 -9.84 1.90 22.33
N GLN A 166 -10.90 1.18 21.99
CA GLN A 166 -11.08 0.60 20.65
C GLN A 166 -11.26 1.70 19.58
N TYR A 167 -12.01 2.76 19.90
CA TYR A 167 -12.25 3.87 18.99
C TYR A 167 -10.97 4.56 18.49
N LYS A 168 -9.95 4.73 19.36
CA LYS A 168 -8.69 5.39 18.97
C LYS A 168 -7.90 4.59 17.93
N LEU A 169 -7.76 3.28 18.15
CA LEU A 169 -7.03 2.39 17.24
C LEU A 169 -7.78 2.20 15.91
N THR A 170 -9.11 2.15 15.95
CA THR A 170 -9.92 2.10 14.74
C THR A 170 -9.82 3.38 13.94
N ARG A 171 -9.89 4.56 14.58
CA ARG A 171 -9.76 5.86 13.90
C ARG A 171 -8.45 5.96 13.11
N GLN A 172 -7.37 5.44 13.68
CA GLN A 172 -6.07 5.40 13.00
C GLN A 172 -6.09 4.50 11.75
N LEU A 173 -6.68 3.30 11.82
CA LEU A 173 -6.76 2.46 10.62
C LEU A 173 -7.63 3.12 9.56
N VAL A 174 -8.80 3.61 9.96
CA VAL A 174 -9.78 4.18 9.03
C VAL A 174 -9.18 5.38 8.32
N LEU A 175 -8.41 6.22 9.01
CA LEU A 175 -7.71 7.34 8.37
C LEU A 175 -6.69 6.85 7.32
N VAL A 176 -5.88 5.83 7.67
CA VAL A 176 -4.94 5.23 6.71
C VAL A 176 -5.69 4.58 5.55
N ALA A 177 -6.80 3.88 5.80
CA ALA A 177 -7.62 3.26 4.77
C ALA A 177 -8.25 4.29 3.84
N VAL A 178 -8.73 5.42 4.36
CA VAL A 178 -9.24 6.53 3.55
C VAL A 178 -8.14 7.06 2.62
N VAL A 179 -6.91 7.21 3.11
CA VAL A 179 -5.77 7.61 2.26
C VAL A 179 -5.53 6.58 1.17
N TYR A 180 -5.43 5.29 1.51
CA TYR A 180 -5.27 4.23 0.51
C TYR A 180 -6.40 4.24 -0.51
N MET A 181 -7.66 4.31 -0.08
CA MET A 181 -8.82 4.35 -0.96
C MET A 181 -8.82 5.59 -1.86
N ALA A 182 -8.46 6.77 -1.35
CA ALA A 182 -8.44 8.00 -2.13
C ALA A 182 -7.48 7.92 -3.33
N PHE A 183 -6.34 7.23 -3.19
CA PHE A 183 -5.31 7.15 -4.22
C PHE A 183 -5.37 5.87 -5.05
N TRP A 184 -5.68 4.71 -4.45
CA TRP A 184 -5.74 3.43 -5.15
C TRP A 184 -7.07 3.18 -5.85
N PHE A 185 -8.20 3.63 -5.29
CA PHE A 185 -9.50 3.32 -5.86
C PHE A 185 -9.73 3.91 -7.26
N PRO A 186 -9.31 5.16 -7.57
CA PRO A 186 -9.38 5.68 -8.94
C PRO A 186 -8.55 4.86 -9.92
N LEU A 187 -7.34 4.46 -9.51
CA LEU A 187 -6.47 3.58 -10.32
C LEU A 187 -7.14 2.24 -10.59
N THR A 188 -7.74 1.61 -9.57
CA THR A 188 -8.40 0.32 -9.68
C THR A 188 -9.63 0.37 -10.60
N ILE A 189 -10.48 1.39 -10.47
CA ILE A 189 -11.65 1.54 -11.34
C ILE A 189 -11.20 1.73 -12.78
N ASN A 190 -10.27 2.66 -13.02
CA ASN A 190 -9.78 2.94 -14.36
C ASN A 190 -9.11 1.72 -15.00
N GLY A 191 -8.31 0.98 -14.23
CA GLY A 191 -7.65 -0.23 -14.71
C GLY A 191 -8.66 -1.34 -15.02
N LEU A 192 -9.70 -1.54 -14.20
CA LEU A 192 -10.76 -2.50 -14.50
C LEU A 192 -11.49 -2.15 -15.80
N ILE A 193 -11.85 -0.88 -15.99
CA ILE A 193 -12.47 -0.42 -17.24
C ILE A 193 -11.51 -0.67 -18.41
N THR A 194 -10.24 -0.33 -18.25
CA THR A 194 -9.22 -0.52 -19.30
C THR A 194 -9.01 -1.99 -19.65
N THR A 195 -9.13 -2.92 -18.69
CA THR A 195 -9.04 -4.36 -18.92
C THR A 195 -10.17 -4.89 -19.82
N PHE A 196 -11.39 -4.37 -19.66
CA PHE A 196 -12.56 -4.84 -20.44
C PHE A 196 -12.88 -3.98 -21.67
N ALA A 197 -12.48 -2.72 -21.67
CA ALA A 197 -12.74 -1.73 -22.70
C ALA A 197 -11.53 -0.78 -22.85
N PRO A 198 -10.41 -1.26 -23.43
CA PRO A 198 -9.19 -0.48 -23.55
C PRO A 198 -9.39 0.70 -24.49
N THR A 199 -9.12 1.91 -24.01
CA THR A 199 -9.04 3.11 -24.83
C THR A 199 -7.70 3.81 -24.58
N SER A 200 -7.14 4.44 -25.61
CA SER A 200 -5.86 5.16 -25.51
C SER A 200 -5.89 6.26 -24.45
N ILE A 201 -7.05 6.90 -24.27
CA ILE A 201 -7.28 7.94 -23.27
C ILE A 201 -7.19 7.36 -21.85
N LEU A 202 -7.88 6.25 -21.57
CA LEU A 202 -7.86 5.64 -20.23
C LEU A 202 -6.46 5.11 -19.86
N ILE A 203 -5.75 4.53 -20.82
CA ILE A 203 -4.36 4.08 -20.65
C ILE A 203 -3.46 5.28 -20.34
N SER A 204 -3.59 6.38 -21.09
CA SER A 204 -2.82 7.60 -20.85
C SER A 204 -3.10 8.20 -19.48
N ILE A 205 -4.37 8.28 -19.06
CA ILE A 205 -4.75 8.78 -17.73
C ILE A 205 -4.15 7.90 -16.63
N GLN A 206 -4.22 6.56 -16.81
CA GLN A 206 -3.66 5.61 -15.87
C GLN A 206 -2.17 5.83 -15.67
N VAL A 207 -1.43 5.86 -16.78
CA VAL A 207 0.02 5.89 -16.79
C VAL A 207 0.55 7.24 -16.29
N ASN A 208 -0.06 8.33 -16.74
CA ASN A 208 0.46 9.68 -16.51
C ASN A 208 -0.06 10.35 -15.23
N TYR A 209 -1.12 9.83 -14.60
CA TYR A 209 -1.72 10.47 -13.41
C TYR A 209 -1.93 9.48 -12.26
N PHE A 210 -2.66 8.39 -12.50
CA PHE A 210 -3.07 7.52 -11.39
C PHE A 210 -1.93 6.72 -10.77
N PHE A 211 -0.92 6.31 -11.54
CA PHE A 211 0.27 5.73 -10.92
C PHE A 211 0.97 6.72 -10.00
N PHE A 212 1.10 8.01 -10.37
CA PHE A 212 1.72 9.03 -9.52
C PHE A 212 0.96 9.28 -8.22
N LEU A 213 -0.37 9.22 -8.27
CA LEU A 213 -1.21 9.33 -7.09
C LEU A 213 -0.90 8.26 -6.05
N VAL A 214 -0.63 7.03 -6.48
CA VAL A 214 -0.28 5.93 -5.56
C VAL A 214 1.02 6.20 -4.79
N PHE A 215 2.00 6.86 -5.41
CA PHE A 215 3.25 7.24 -4.72
C PHE A 215 3.06 8.25 -3.59
N MET A 216 1.92 8.96 -3.56
CA MET A 216 1.60 9.86 -2.45
C MET A 216 1.22 9.11 -1.17
N VAL A 217 0.80 7.84 -1.27
CA VAL A 217 0.36 7.04 -0.12
C VAL A 217 1.50 6.84 0.89
N PRO A 218 2.69 6.30 0.52
CA PRO A 218 3.83 6.20 1.42
C PRO A 218 4.23 7.53 2.09
N SER A 219 4.20 8.63 1.33
CA SER A 219 4.54 9.98 1.80
C SER A 219 3.57 10.49 2.85
N LEU A 220 2.28 10.23 2.70
CA LEU A 220 1.22 10.69 3.61
C LEU A 220 1.05 9.79 4.84
N LEU A 221 1.52 8.54 4.77
CA LEU A 221 1.41 7.58 5.86
C LEU A 221 2.00 8.09 7.20
N PRO A 222 3.25 8.62 7.30
CA PRO A 222 3.78 9.11 8.56
C PRO A 222 2.94 10.26 9.14
N PHE A 223 2.44 11.17 8.31
CA PHE A 223 1.61 12.30 8.76
C PHE A 223 0.26 11.84 9.30
N THR A 224 -0.39 10.87 8.64
CA THR A 224 -1.67 10.31 9.09
C THR A 224 -1.52 9.56 10.42
N LEU A 225 -0.40 8.85 10.60
CA LEU A 225 -0.09 8.16 11.86
C LEU A 225 0.21 9.16 12.99
N LEU A 226 0.99 10.21 12.73
CA LEU A 226 1.28 11.27 13.70
C LEU A 226 0.00 12.00 14.14
N ALA A 227 -0.90 12.32 13.21
CA ALA A 227 -2.19 12.95 13.51
C ALA A 227 -3.05 12.07 14.45
N CYS A 228 -2.88 10.74 14.39
CA CYS A 228 -3.61 9.80 15.24
C CYS A 228 -2.95 9.55 16.60
N LEU A 229 -1.62 9.67 16.69
CA LEU A 229 -0.80 9.45 17.89
C LEU A 229 -0.78 10.69 18.83
N SER A 230 -1.93 11.31 19.07
CA SER A 230 -2.06 12.54 19.89
C SER A 230 -1.53 12.43 21.34
N ASN A 231 -1.23 11.21 21.81
CA ASN A 231 -0.59 10.98 23.11
C ASN A 231 0.94 11.07 23.04
N PHE A 232 1.55 10.73 21.90
CA PHE A 232 3.00 10.80 21.71
C PHE A 232 3.47 12.24 21.50
N THR A 233 2.70 13.06 20.79
CA THR A 233 2.95 14.51 20.69
C THR A 233 2.95 15.16 22.07
N LYS A 234 2.02 14.81 22.97
CA LYS A 234 2.03 15.32 24.35
C LYS A 234 3.30 14.95 25.12
N THR A 235 3.89 13.79 24.87
CA THR A 235 5.14 13.35 25.52
C THR A 235 6.37 14.00 24.90
N ILE A 236 6.41 14.15 23.58
CA ILE A 236 7.51 14.83 22.85
C ILE A 236 7.52 16.32 23.21
N PHE A 237 6.36 16.99 23.18
CA PHE A 237 6.25 18.41 23.53
C PHE A 237 6.37 18.68 25.04
N LYS A 238 6.09 17.70 25.92
CA LYS A 238 6.43 17.82 27.36
C LYS A 238 7.92 17.62 27.66
N LYS A 239 8.67 16.97 26.77
CA LYS A 239 10.11 16.72 26.91
C LYS A 239 10.98 17.80 26.27
N GLN A 240 10.43 18.89 25.73
CA GLN A 240 11.23 20.09 25.49
C GLN A 240 11.51 20.74 26.86
N PRO A 241 12.76 20.70 27.37
CA PRO A 241 13.10 21.53 28.52
C PRO A 241 12.87 22.98 28.10
N ARG A 242 12.16 23.74 28.94
CA ARG A 242 12.17 25.20 28.85
C ARG A 242 13.61 25.64 29.07
N PHE A 243 14.37 25.82 28.00
CA PHE A 243 15.57 26.65 28.04
C PHE A 243 15.08 28.08 28.25
N ILE A 244 14.84 28.42 29.51
CA ILE A 244 14.78 29.79 29.97
C ILE A 244 16.22 30.27 29.88
N VAL A 245 16.55 30.96 28.78
CA VAL A 245 17.77 31.75 28.68
C VAL A 245 17.55 32.93 29.63
N PRO A 246 18.35 33.09 30.71
CA PRO A 246 18.33 34.34 31.46
C PRO A 246 18.91 35.43 30.55
N ILE A 247 18.10 36.43 30.25
CA ILE A 247 18.57 37.65 29.59
C ILE A 247 19.29 38.47 30.69
N PRO A 248 20.55 38.86 30.48
CA PRO A 248 21.29 39.72 31.41
C PRO A 248 20.75 41.15 31.46
#